data_AF-A0AB32V113-F1
#
_entry.id   AF-A0AB32V113-F1
#
_cell.length_a   1.000
_cell.length_b   1.000
_cell.length_c   1.000
_cell.angle_alpha   90.00
_cell.angle_beta   90.00
_cell.angle_gamma   90.00
#
_symmetry.space_group_name_H-M   'P 1'
#
loop_
_entity.id
_entity.type
_entity.pdbx_description
1 polymer ?
#
loop_
_entity_poly.entity_id
_entity_poly.type
_entity_poly.pdbx_seq_one_letter_code
_entity_poly.pdbx_strand_id
1 'polypeptide(L)'
;MECSGRLLFYCSLILSLAALALADDPYFECGFVEDRGNYTANSSYQANLNRIVSQLSSLTEFNYGFFNLSAGESPDEVKAIALCTGDRTQDECNSCLHRTATELIQRCPWHKEATAWSEFCLVRYANRDIFGQLESEPRTCAFNTRKASNPVQFNDGLSELLNNLSNIAAAGGPLRKYAAGNATAGNLQTIYAAVQCTPDMDKQNCTHCLDDGKAEFLNCCYGRIGCRVLRPTCILRFESNPFYHTAVPLPSLPPSPTPPGPTTSPTSIGG
;
A
#
# COMPACT_ATOMS: atom_id res chain seq x y z
N MET A 1 35.73 -48.01 21.59
CA MET A 1 35.88 -46.60 21.19
C MET A 1 34.52 -46.09 20.81
N GLU A 2 33.81 -45.65 21.85
CA GLU A 2 32.42 -45.24 21.79
C GLU A 2 32.36 -43.78 21.31
N CYS A 3 31.92 -43.56 20.07
CA CYS A 3 31.48 -42.24 19.66
C CYS A 3 30.08 -42.02 20.26
N SER A 4 30.04 -41.18 21.29
CA SER A 4 28.86 -40.85 22.09
C SER A 4 27.71 -40.30 21.21
N GLY A 5 26.54 -40.96 21.28
CA GLY A 5 25.30 -40.53 20.63
C GLY A 5 24.77 -39.16 21.08
N ARG A 6 25.42 -38.51 22.06
CA ARG A 6 25.13 -37.13 22.45
C ARG A 6 25.54 -36.10 21.38
N LEU A 7 26.56 -36.37 20.55
CA LEU A 7 27.02 -35.40 19.54
C LEU A 7 26.05 -35.25 18.35
N LEU A 8 25.32 -36.33 18.01
CA LEU A 8 24.33 -36.29 16.93
C LEU A 8 23.15 -35.39 17.27
N PHE A 9 22.71 -35.36 18.53
CA PHE A 9 21.63 -34.47 18.98
C PHE A 9 21.99 -32.99 18.90
N TYR A 10 23.26 -32.63 19.13
CA TYR A 10 23.73 -31.25 18.97
C TYR A 10 23.81 -30.81 17.51
N CYS A 11 24.22 -31.69 16.58
CA CYS A 11 24.12 -31.40 15.15
C CYS A 11 22.67 -31.25 14.69
N SER A 12 21.74 -32.05 15.21
CA SER A 12 20.30 -31.92 14.92
C SER A 12 19.68 -30.65 15.48
N LEU A 13 20.10 -30.18 16.66
CA LEU A 13 19.64 -28.90 17.23
C LEU A 13 20.19 -27.70 16.45
N ILE A 14 21.41 -27.79 15.94
CA ILE A 14 22.02 -26.73 15.12
C ILE A 14 21.39 -26.68 13.72
N LEU A 15 20.91 -27.81 13.18
CA LEU A 15 20.13 -27.84 11.92
C LEU A 15 18.65 -27.42 12.08
N SER A 16 18.10 -27.44 13.30
CA SER A 16 16.73 -26.95 13.58
C SER A 16 16.68 -25.49 14.03
N LEU A 17 17.84 -24.88 14.29
CA LEU A 17 18.06 -23.43 14.16
C LEU A 17 18.46 -23.10 12.72
N ALA A 18 17.71 -23.61 11.74
CA ALA A 18 17.51 -22.82 10.53
C ALA A 18 16.83 -21.56 11.03
N ALA A 19 17.61 -20.49 11.20
CA ALA A 19 17.07 -19.16 11.35
C ALA A 19 15.95 -19.05 10.32
N LEU A 20 14.74 -18.74 10.77
CA LEU A 20 13.78 -18.06 9.91
C LEU A 20 14.47 -16.74 9.54
N ALA A 21 15.38 -16.81 8.58
CA ALA A 21 15.66 -15.66 7.75
C ALA A 21 14.29 -15.35 7.16
N LEU A 22 13.63 -14.34 7.72
CA LEU A 22 12.61 -13.62 7.01
C LEU A 22 13.24 -13.38 5.64
N ALA A 23 12.70 -14.02 4.61
CA ALA A 23 13.17 -13.75 3.26
C ALA A 23 13.04 -12.24 3.09
N ASP A 24 14.18 -11.57 3.01
CA ASP A 24 14.25 -10.11 2.93
C ASP A 24 13.42 -9.71 1.70
N ASP A 25 12.42 -8.84 1.89
CA ASP A 25 11.60 -8.38 0.78
C ASP A 25 12.48 -7.48 -0.10
N PRO A 26 12.84 -7.90 -1.33
CA PRO A 26 13.73 -7.12 -2.18
C PRO A 26 13.08 -5.81 -2.64
N TYR A 27 11.77 -5.63 -2.38
CA TYR A 27 11.00 -4.43 -2.68
C TYR A 27 10.79 -3.51 -1.46
N PHE A 28 11.32 -3.87 -0.29
CA PHE A 28 11.16 -3.07 0.92
C PHE A 28 11.92 -1.75 0.79
N GLU A 29 11.18 -0.66 0.95
CA GLU A 29 11.69 0.70 1.08
C GLU A 29 11.08 1.33 2.34
N CYS A 30 11.83 2.16 3.06
CA CYS A 30 11.28 2.98 4.13
C CYS A 30 11.84 4.39 4.11
N GLY A 31 11.04 5.33 4.60
CA GLY A 31 11.39 6.74 4.64
C GLY A 31 10.75 7.45 5.83
N PHE A 32 11.32 8.59 6.19
CA PHE A 32 10.86 9.47 7.26
C PHE A 32 11.20 10.92 6.89
N VAL A 33 10.58 11.87 7.61
CA VAL A 33 10.87 13.31 7.48
C VAL A 33 11.61 13.76 8.73
N GLU A 34 12.81 14.34 8.57
CA GLU A 34 13.76 14.60 9.67
C GLU A 34 13.18 15.44 10.83
N ASP A 35 12.24 16.35 10.55
CA ASP A 35 11.66 17.27 11.53
C ASP A 35 10.35 16.78 12.20
N ARG A 36 10.03 15.49 12.09
CA ARG A 36 8.83 14.89 12.72
C ARG A 36 9.06 14.31 14.11
N GLY A 37 10.27 14.50 14.65
CA GLY A 37 10.62 14.12 16.01
C GLY A 37 10.98 12.64 16.17
N ASN A 38 11.66 12.35 17.28
CA ASN A 38 12.18 11.02 17.59
C ASN A 38 11.60 10.50 18.90
N TYR A 39 11.53 9.17 19.04
CA TYR A 39 11.22 8.49 20.30
C TYR A 39 12.46 7.77 20.82
N THR A 40 12.50 7.53 22.15
CA THR A 40 13.62 6.84 22.79
C THR A 40 13.29 5.38 23.06
N ALA A 41 14.34 4.57 23.26
CA ALA A 41 14.19 3.20 23.73
C ALA A 41 13.38 3.14 25.03
N ASN A 42 12.50 2.14 25.13
CA ASN A 42 11.61 1.88 26.27
C ASN A 42 10.63 3.03 26.60
N SER A 43 10.35 3.92 25.64
CA SER A 43 9.32 4.94 25.79
C SER A 43 7.90 4.38 25.66
N SER A 44 6.92 5.08 26.23
CA SER A 44 5.50 4.79 26.02
C SER A 44 5.13 4.79 24.53
N TYR A 45 5.70 5.71 23.75
CA TYR A 45 5.53 5.75 22.30
C TYR A 45 5.99 4.45 21.62
N GLN A 46 7.17 3.93 21.98
CA GLN A 46 7.66 2.65 21.45
C GLN A 46 6.74 1.49 21.83
N ALA A 47 6.24 1.46 23.07
CA ALA A 47 5.29 0.44 23.51
C ALA A 47 3.98 0.50 22.71
N ASN A 48 3.46 1.70 22.45
CA ASN A 48 2.26 1.91 21.61
C ASN A 48 2.50 1.50 20.15
N LEU A 49 3.68 1.79 19.60
CA LEU A 49 4.06 1.38 18.25
C LEU A 49 4.16 -0.16 18.14
N ASN A 50 4.76 -0.83 19.13
CA ASN A 50 4.78 -2.29 19.19
C ASN A 50 3.35 -2.89 19.28
N ARG A 51 2.43 -2.20 19.96
CA ARG A 51 1.01 -2.60 19.99
C ARG A 51 0.39 -2.51 18.59
N ILE A 52 0.65 -1.46 17.81
CA ILE A 52 0.18 -1.37 16.41
C ILE A 52 0.68 -2.58 15.59
N VAL A 53 1.97 -2.92 15.66
CA VAL A 53 2.53 -4.08 14.95
C VAL A 53 1.86 -5.38 15.37
N SER A 54 1.59 -5.56 16.66
CA SER A 54 0.87 -6.73 17.16
C SER A 54 -0.57 -6.80 16.61
N GLN A 55 -1.28 -5.67 16.55
CA GLN A 55 -2.66 -5.62 16.04
C GLN A 55 -2.75 -5.97 14.55
N LEU A 56 -1.76 -5.56 13.74
CA LEU A 56 -1.67 -5.92 12.31
C LEU A 56 -1.56 -7.44 12.09
N SER A 57 -1.03 -8.19 13.06
CA SER A 57 -0.94 -9.65 12.97
C SER A 57 -2.26 -10.38 13.27
N SER A 58 -3.24 -9.69 13.85
CA SER A 58 -4.49 -10.28 14.35
C SER A 58 -5.74 -9.66 13.72
N LEU A 59 -5.63 -9.07 12.53
CA LEU A 59 -6.75 -8.45 11.82
C LEU A 59 -7.71 -9.53 11.29
N THR A 60 -8.89 -9.61 11.89
CA THR A 60 -9.92 -10.61 11.53
C THR A 60 -10.96 -10.08 10.55
N GLU A 61 -11.15 -8.76 10.46
CA GLU A 61 -12.08 -8.14 9.51
C GLU A 61 -11.37 -7.79 8.20
N PHE A 62 -11.84 -8.35 7.09
CA PHE A 62 -11.31 -8.01 5.77
C PHE A 62 -11.89 -6.68 5.28
N ASN A 63 -11.27 -5.57 5.68
CA ASN A 63 -11.61 -4.23 5.20
C ASN A 63 -10.97 -3.93 3.83
N TYR A 64 -10.99 -4.90 2.93
CA TYR A 64 -10.38 -4.83 1.58
C TYR A 64 -8.93 -4.34 1.57
N GLY A 65 -8.21 -4.66 2.65
CA GLY A 65 -6.79 -4.38 2.81
C GLY A 65 -6.45 -2.99 3.35
N PHE A 66 -7.40 -2.15 3.74
CA PHE A 66 -7.14 -0.83 4.31
C PHE A 66 -7.48 -0.76 5.80
N PHE A 67 -6.60 -0.22 6.63
CA PHE A 67 -6.80 -0.13 8.07
C PHE A 67 -6.29 1.18 8.64
N ASN A 68 -7.09 1.77 9.53
CA ASN A 68 -6.71 2.86 10.41
C ASN A 68 -6.61 2.32 11.83
N LEU A 69 -5.47 2.52 12.49
CA LEU A 69 -5.17 2.00 13.80
C LEU A 69 -4.67 3.12 14.71
N SER A 70 -5.04 3.07 15.99
CA SER A 70 -4.55 4.00 17.00
C SER A 70 -4.07 3.26 18.25
N ALA A 71 -3.01 3.77 18.86
CA ALA A 71 -2.48 3.25 20.10
C ALA A 71 -1.99 4.31 21.09
N GLY A 72 -2.45 4.23 22.33
CA GLY A 72 -2.07 5.14 23.40
C GLY A 72 -2.90 6.41 23.43
N GLU A 73 -2.43 7.39 24.19
CA GLU A 73 -3.03 8.72 24.34
C GLU A 73 -1.94 9.79 24.27
N SER A 74 -2.31 11.03 24.00
CA SER A 74 -1.37 12.17 23.97
C SER A 74 -0.58 12.26 25.29
N PRO A 75 0.76 12.45 25.24
CA PRO A 75 1.58 12.82 24.08
C PRO A 75 2.23 11.64 23.32
N ASP A 76 1.89 10.40 23.69
CA ASP A 76 2.52 9.18 23.17
C ASP A 76 1.60 8.37 22.23
N GLU A 77 0.52 8.99 21.75
CA GLU A 77 -0.39 8.37 20.79
C GLU A 77 0.34 8.07 19.46
N VAL A 78 0.10 6.88 18.94
CA VAL A 78 0.52 6.43 17.61
C VAL A 78 -0.73 6.25 16.77
N LYS A 79 -0.79 6.91 15.61
CA LYS A 79 -1.77 6.62 14.57
C LYS A 79 -1.08 5.93 13.41
N ALA A 80 -1.71 4.92 12.83
CA ALA A 80 -1.15 4.17 11.72
C ALA A 80 -2.17 3.89 10.62
N ILE A 81 -1.68 3.97 9.39
CA ILE A 81 -2.39 3.56 8.17
C ILE A 81 -1.66 2.34 7.61
N ALA A 82 -2.44 1.31 7.28
CA ALA A 82 -1.98 0.11 6.60
C ALA A 82 -2.81 -0.11 5.35
N LEU A 83 -2.16 -0.42 4.22
CA LEU A 83 -2.83 -0.67 2.96
C LEU A 83 -2.17 -1.80 2.18
N CYS A 84 -2.92 -2.83 1.82
CA CYS A 84 -2.51 -3.88 0.88
C CYS A 84 -2.89 -3.53 -0.55
N THR A 85 -2.20 -4.12 -1.52
CA THR A 85 -2.61 -3.98 -2.93
C THR A 85 -3.99 -4.59 -3.14
N GLY A 86 -4.78 -3.96 -4.00
CA GLY A 86 -6.21 -4.29 -4.16
C GLY A 86 -6.52 -5.71 -4.64
N ASP A 87 -5.50 -6.49 -4.97
CA ASP A 87 -5.55 -7.85 -5.50
C ASP A 87 -5.03 -8.91 -4.51
N ARG A 88 -4.84 -8.57 -3.23
CA ARG A 88 -4.44 -9.51 -2.18
C ARG A 88 -5.64 -10.03 -1.40
N THR A 89 -5.61 -11.32 -1.10
CA THR A 89 -6.51 -11.95 -0.13
C THR A 89 -6.22 -11.45 1.30
N GLN A 90 -7.13 -11.75 2.25
CA GLN A 90 -6.95 -11.37 3.65
C GLN A 90 -5.66 -11.92 4.25
N ASP A 91 -5.35 -13.20 4.03
CA ASP A 91 -4.19 -13.85 4.61
C ASP A 91 -2.87 -13.28 4.04
N GLU A 92 -2.81 -13.07 2.73
CA GLU A 92 -1.67 -12.43 2.07
C GLU A 92 -1.47 -11.01 2.56
N CYS A 93 -2.57 -10.27 2.71
CA CYS A 93 -2.56 -8.90 3.21
C CYS A 93 -2.02 -8.83 4.65
N ASN A 94 -2.58 -9.63 5.57
CA ASN A 94 -2.14 -9.69 6.96
C ASN A 94 -0.66 -10.07 7.08
N SER A 95 -0.21 -11.05 6.29
CA SER A 95 1.20 -11.46 6.25
C SER A 95 2.11 -10.31 5.79
N CYS A 96 1.71 -9.61 4.72
CA CYS A 96 2.47 -8.47 4.21
C CYS A 96 2.55 -7.34 5.24
N LEU A 97 1.42 -6.93 5.83
CA LEU A 97 1.36 -5.83 6.78
C LEU A 97 2.20 -6.11 8.03
N HIS A 98 2.11 -7.33 8.58
CA HIS A 98 2.89 -7.71 9.74
C HIS A 98 4.40 -7.68 9.47
N ARG A 99 4.83 -8.24 8.32
CA ARG A 99 6.24 -8.23 7.92
C ARG A 99 6.73 -6.79 7.71
N THR A 100 6.01 -6.01 6.93
CA THR A 100 6.36 -4.62 6.59
C THR A 100 6.47 -3.74 7.83
N ALA A 101 5.52 -3.86 8.77
CA ALA A 101 5.54 -3.09 10.01
C ALA A 101 6.71 -3.51 10.93
N THR A 102 7.05 -4.80 10.96
CA THR A 102 8.20 -5.33 11.71
C THR A 102 9.51 -4.80 11.11
N GLU A 103 9.67 -4.87 9.79
CA GLU A 103 10.86 -4.36 9.09
C GLU A 103 10.97 -2.84 9.21
N LEU A 104 9.86 -2.10 9.19
CA LEU A 104 9.84 -0.65 9.38
C LEU A 104 10.50 -0.22 10.70
N ILE A 105 10.16 -0.88 11.82
CA ILE A 105 10.75 -0.57 13.14
C ILE A 105 12.24 -0.94 13.20
N GLN A 106 12.67 -1.98 12.47
CA GLN A 106 14.04 -2.45 12.48
C GLN A 106 14.97 -1.63 11.58
N ARG A 107 14.48 -1.27 10.38
CA ARG A 107 15.28 -0.65 9.31
C ARG A 107 15.20 0.87 9.29
N CYS A 108 14.10 1.45 9.78
CA CYS A 108 13.92 2.89 9.97
C CYS A 108 13.55 3.22 11.44
N PRO A 109 14.45 2.94 12.41
CA PRO A 109 14.14 3.07 13.84
C PRO A 109 14.11 4.53 14.33
N TRP A 110 13.51 4.75 15.51
CA TRP A 110 13.59 5.97 16.32
C TRP A 110 12.78 7.19 15.86
N HIS A 111 12.13 7.15 14.70
CA HIS A 111 11.31 8.25 14.21
C HIS A 111 9.86 8.16 14.71
N LYS A 112 9.24 9.30 15.10
CA LYS A 112 7.81 9.35 15.44
C LYS A 112 6.89 9.37 14.22
N GLU A 113 7.45 9.50 13.03
CA GLU A 113 6.71 9.42 11.77
C GLU A 113 7.57 8.70 10.73
N ALA A 114 7.06 7.60 10.19
CA ALA A 114 7.75 6.84 9.18
C ALA A 114 6.77 6.07 8.29
N THR A 115 7.19 5.80 7.06
CA THR A 115 6.45 5.00 6.09
C THR A 115 7.35 3.90 5.55
N ALA A 116 6.81 2.70 5.40
CA ALA A 116 7.41 1.60 4.68
C ALA A 116 6.49 1.12 3.55
N TRP A 117 7.11 0.68 2.46
CA TRP A 117 6.48 0.09 1.31
C TRP A 117 7.15 -1.24 0.98
N SER A 118 6.36 -2.30 0.95
CA SER A 118 6.74 -3.63 0.50
C SER A 118 6.12 -3.94 -0.86
N GLU A 119 6.38 -5.13 -1.41
CA GLU A 119 5.85 -5.48 -2.73
C GLU A 119 4.33 -5.35 -2.82
N PHE A 120 3.62 -5.79 -1.78
CA PHE A 120 2.15 -5.92 -1.79
C PHE A 120 1.43 -5.07 -0.74
N CYS A 121 2.12 -4.21 0.00
CA CYS A 121 1.49 -3.37 0.99
C CYS A 121 2.36 -2.18 1.41
N LEU A 122 1.75 -1.22 2.10
CA LEU A 122 2.41 -0.11 2.78
C LEU A 122 1.93 -0.04 4.23
N VAL A 123 2.82 0.42 5.12
CA VAL A 123 2.50 0.73 6.51
C VAL A 123 3.13 2.07 6.84
N ARG A 124 2.35 2.99 7.39
CA ARG A 124 2.88 4.25 7.93
C ARG A 124 2.29 4.57 9.28
N TYR A 125 3.07 5.24 10.10
CA TYR A 125 2.61 5.72 11.39
C TYR A 125 3.09 7.15 11.64
N ALA A 126 2.39 7.85 12.54
CA ALA A 126 2.74 9.18 13.00
C ALA A 126 2.23 9.41 14.43
N ASN A 127 2.77 10.44 15.10
CA ASN A 127 2.27 10.94 16.40
C ASN A 127 1.31 12.12 16.27
N ARG A 128 0.65 12.24 15.11
CA ARG A 128 -0.31 13.31 14.76
C ARG A 128 -1.45 12.72 13.94
N ASP A 129 -2.45 13.53 13.64
CA ASP A 129 -3.51 13.09 12.75
C ASP A 129 -3.02 12.91 11.31
N ILE A 130 -3.38 11.76 10.73
CA ILE A 130 -2.96 11.32 9.39
C ILE A 130 -4.10 10.75 8.55
N PHE A 131 -5.27 10.54 9.14
CA PHE A 131 -6.41 9.95 8.46
C PHE A 131 -7.12 10.99 7.59
N GLY A 132 -7.41 10.65 6.34
CA GLY A 132 -8.05 11.56 5.39
C GLY A 132 -7.18 12.74 4.96
N GLN A 133 -5.88 12.71 5.26
CA GLN A 133 -4.93 13.77 4.90
C GLN A 133 -4.12 13.39 3.66
N LEU A 134 -4.08 14.28 2.67
CA LEU A 134 -3.21 14.15 1.50
C LEU A 134 -1.75 14.40 1.93
N GLU A 135 -0.88 13.41 1.69
CA GLU A 135 0.52 13.45 2.10
C GLU A 135 1.43 13.10 0.93
N SER A 136 2.36 14.01 0.67
CA SER A 136 3.32 13.89 -0.42
C SER A 136 4.67 13.30 0.02
N GLU A 137 5.00 13.37 1.31
CA GLU A 137 6.29 12.94 1.87
C GLU A 137 6.12 11.93 3.02
N PRO A 138 7.09 11.02 3.21
CA PRO A 138 8.27 10.81 2.36
C PRO A 138 7.88 10.15 1.02
N ARG A 139 8.61 10.47 -0.05
CA ARG A 139 8.47 9.81 -1.36
C ARG A 139 9.77 9.23 -1.87
N THR A 140 9.67 8.14 -2.62
CA THR A 140 10.82 7.55 -3.31
C THR A 140 10.37 6.85 -4.59
N CYS A 141 11.33 6.50 -5.44
CA CYS A 141 11.07 5.59 -6.54
C CYS A 141 12.16 4.53 -6.67
N ALA A 142 11.73 3.31 -6.97
CA ALA A 142 12.59 2.17 -7.21
C ALA A 142 12.38 1.71 -8.66
N PHE A 143 13.47 1.58 -9.43
CA PHE A 143 13.37 1.34 -10.87
C PHE A 143 14.27 0.22 -11.36
N ASN A 144 13.82 -0.42 -12.43
CA ASN A 144 14.62 -1.35 -13.18
C ASN A 144 15.70 -0.59 -13.96
N THR A 145 16.95 -1.00 -13.86
CA THR A 145 18.07 -0.34 -14.55
C THR A 145 18.06 -0.59 -16.06
N ARG A 146 17.34 -1.59 -16.54
CA ARG A 146 17.17 -1.86 -17.98
C ARG A 146 16.27 -0.82 -18.64
N LYS A 147 16.58 -0.50 -19.89
CA LYS A 147 15.83 0.46 -20.70
C LYS A 147 14.95 -0.24 -21.73
N ALA A 148 13.84 0.40 -22.06
CA ALA A 148 12.99 -0.02 -23.18
C ALA A 148 13.74 0.19 -24.50
N SER A 149 13.40 -0.63 -25.50
CA SER A 149 14.02 -0.55 -26.84
C SER A 149 13.70 0.77 -27.54
N ASN A 150 12.50 1.32 -27.31
CA ASN A 150 12.10 2.66 -27.75
C ASN A 150 11.53 3.44 -26.56
N PRO A 151 12.37 4.22 -25.85
CA PRO A 151 11.97 4.97 -24.65
C PRO A 151 10.79 5.90 -24.86
N VAL A 152 10.77 6.67 -25.96
CA VAL A 152 9.73 7.66 -26.24
C VAL A 152 8.38 6.98 -26.35
N GLN A 153 8.29 5.99 -27.24
CA GLN A 153 7.05 5.27 -27.50
C GLN A 153 6.57 4.44 -26.29
N PHE A 154 7.51 3.89 -25.51
CA PHE A 154 7.18 3.18 -24.28
C PHE A 154 6.56 4.14 -23.25
N ASN A 155 7.16 5.31 -23.05
CA ASN A 155 6.65 6.31 -22.12
C ASN A 155 5.32 6.93 -22.56
N ASP A 156 5.08 7.10 -23.86
CA ASP A 156 3.79 7.56 -24.40
C ASP A 156 2.68 6.56 -24.06
N GLY A 157 2.89 5.27 -24.36
CA GLY A 157 1.94 4.20 -24.03
C GLY A 157 1.73 4.01 -22.52
N LEU A 158 2.80 4.16 -21.74
CA LEU A 158 2.70 4.15 -20.27
C LEU A 158 1.85 5.32 -19.76
N SER A 159 2.02 6.52 -20.31
CA SER A 159 1.28 7.70 -19.89
C SER A 159 -0.23 7.53 -20.14
N GLU A 160 -0.60 7.04 -21.33
CA GLU A 160 -1.99 6.75 -21.67
C GLU A 160 -2.60 5.70 -20.72
N LEU A 161 -1.88 4.59 -20.48
CA LEU A 161 -2.31 3.53 -19.57
C LEU A 161 -2.51 4.08 -18.14
N LEU A 162 -1.53 4.82 -17.61
CA LEU A 162 -1.61 5.39 -16.26
C LEU A 162 -2.73 6.43 -16.13
N ASN A 163 -3.00 7.23 -17.16
CA ASN A 163 -4.13 8.17 -17.15
C ASN A 163 -5.47 7.44 -17.03
N ASN A 164 -5.67 6.37 -17.80
CA ASN A 164 -6.88 5.57 -17.71
C ASN A 164 -7.03 4.90 -16.33
N LEU A 165 -5.97 4.22 -15.86
CA LEU A 165 -6.00 3.54 -14.56
C LEU A 165 -6.20 4.52 -13.39
N SER A 166 -5.60 5.72 -13.46
CA SER A 166 -5.76 6.74 -12.43
C SER A 166 -7.20 7.22 -12.32
N ASN A 167 -7.89 7.40 -13.44
CA ASN A 167 -9.32 7.77 -13.45
C ASN A 167 -10.19 6.70 -12.79
N ILE A 168 -9.91 5.42 -13.06
CA ILE A 168 -10.63 4.29 -12.46
C ILE A 168 -10.37 4.23 -10.95
N ALA A 169 -9.11 4.28 -10.53
CA ALA A 169 -8.74 4.21 -9.12
C ALA A 169 -9.31 5.39 -8.31
N ALA A 170 -9.20 6.62 -8.83
CA ALA A 170 -9.72 7.80 -8.15
C ALA A 170 -11.25 7.81 -8.02
N ALA A 171 -11.97 7.21 -8.98
CA ALA A 171 -13.41 7.01 -8.90
C ALA A 171 -13.82 5.88 -7.93
N GLY A 172 -12.86 5.13 -7.37
CA GLY A 172 -13.11 4.08 -6.38
C GLY A 172 -13.79 4.59 -5.12
N GLY A 173 -14.57 3.71 -4.48
CA GLY A 173 -15.32 4.00 -3.26
C GLY A 173 -14.48 3.89 -1.98
N PRO A 174 -15.13 3.93 -0.81
CA PRO A 174 -14.46 3.93 0.50
C PRO A 174 -13.79 2.59 0.86
N LEU A 175 -14.14 1.50 0.15
CA LEU A 175 -13.53 0.19 0.37
C LEU A 175 -12.20 0.04 -0.38
N ARG A 176 -12.09 0.64 -1.58
CA ARG A 176 -10.92 0.47 -2.43
C ARG A 176 -10.84 1.50 -3.55
N LYS A 177 -9.62 2.01 -3.77
CA LYS A 177 -9.23 2.89 -4.87
C LYS A 177 -8.03 2.31 -5.61
N TYR A 178 -8.27 1.28 -6.41
CA TYR A 178 -7.25 0.48 -7.09
C TYR A 178 -7.66 0.23 -8.53
N ALA A 179 -6.68 0.27 -9.45
CA ALA A 179 -6.85 -0.16 -10.83
C ALA A 179 -5.57 -0.79 -11.34
N ALA A 180 -5.70 -1.86 -12.13
CA ALA A 180 -4.59 -2.50 -12.81
C ALA A 180 -4.99 -2.87 -14.24
N GLY A 181 -4.02 -2.86 -15.14
CA GLY A 181 -4.25 -3.13 -16.54
C GLY A 181 -2.95 -3.24 -17.32
N ASN A 182 -3.09 -3.46 -18.62
CA ASN A 182 -1.96 -3.50 -19.53
C ASN A 182 -2.28 -2.78 -20.84
N ALA A 183 -1.22 -2.39 -21.54
CA ALA A 183 -1.28 -1.82 -22.88
C ALA A 183 -0.08 -2.34 -23.69
N THR A 184 -0.20 -2.33 -25.01
CA THR A 184 0.93 -2.62 -25.90
C THR A 184 1.52 -1.31 -26.39
N ALA A 185 2.83 -1.14 -26.24
CA ALA A 185 3.57 0.01 -26.75
C ALA A 185 4.59 -0.42 -27.81
N GLY A 186 4.65 0.35 -28.90
CA GLY A 186 5.65 0.20 -29.96
C GLY A 186 5.75 -1.16 -30.61
N ASN A 187 6.98 -1.69 -30.68
CA ASN A 187 7.31 -2.98 -31.29
C ASN A 187 6.80 -4.18 -30.46
N LEU A 188 5.52 -4.18 -30.08
CA LEU A 188 4.83 -5.24 -29.35
C LEU A 188 5.33 -5.44 -27.90
N GLN A 189 5.87 -4.40 -27.26
CA GLN A 189 6.24 -4.51 -25.85
C GLN A 189 5.01 -4.24 -24.97
N THR A 190 4.60 -5.24 -24.19
CA THR A 190 3.49 -5.10 -23.23
C THR A 190 3.96 -4.38 -21.98
N ILE A 191 3.16 -3.40 -21.55
CA ILE A 191 3.31 -2.66 -20.30
C ILE A 191 2.22 -3.14 -19.36
N TYR A 192 2.60 -3.60 -18.18
CA TYR A 192 1.67 -3.90 -17.08
C TYR A 192 1.77 -2.76 -16.08
N ALA A 193 0.64 -2.24 -15.62
CA ALA A 193 0.62 -1.17 -14.63
C ALA A 193 -0.50 -1.36 -13.61
N ALA A 194 -0.25 -0.87 -12.40
CA ALA A 194 -1.23 -0.76 -11.33
C ALA A 194 -1.05 0.55 -10.58
N VAL A 195 -2.15 1.15 -10.17
CA VAL A 195 -2.18 2.37 -9.36
C VAL A 195 -3.16 2.21 -8.21
N GLN A 196 -2.83 2.83 -7.08
CA GLN A 196 -3.64 2.74 -5.88
C GLN A 196 -3.57 4.01 -5.04
N CYS A 197 -4.69 4.42 -4.47
CA CYS A 197 -4.75 5.41 -3.39
C CYS A 197 -5.21 4.74 -2.09
N THR A 198 -4.88 5.36 -0.96
CA THR A 198 -5.54 5.03 0.30
C THR A 198 -7.04 5.36 0.20
N PRO A 199 -7.95 4.43 0.59
CA PRO A 199 -9.40 4.62 0.46
C PRO A 199 -10.00 5.81 1.23
N ASP A 200 -9.29 6.35 2.22
CA ASP A 200 -9.68 7.55 2.98
C ASP A 200 -9.52 8.86 2.20
N MET A 201 -8.95 8.83 0.99
CA MET A 201 -8.91 10.00 0.10
C MET A 201 -10.21 10.20 -0.66
N ASP A 202 -10.65 11.44 -0.80
CA ASP A 202 -11.64 11.77 -1.82
C ASP A 202 -11.07 11.61 -3.25
N LYS A 203 -11.94 11.72 -4.25
CA LYS A 203 -11.55 11.58 -5.66
C LYS A 203 -10.50 12.63 -6.08
N GLN A 204 -10.63 13.87 -5.62
CA GLN A 204 -9.76 14.97 -6.04
C GLN A 204 -8.34 14.78 -5.49
N ASN A 205 -8.22 14.47 -4.20
CA ASN A 205 -6.95 14.22 -3.54
C ASN A 205 -6.26 12.96 -4.06
N CYS A 206 -7.03 11.90 -4.37
CA CYS A 206 -6.47 10.72 -5.03
C CYS A 206 -5.94 11.05 -6.44
N THR A 207 -6.72 11.77 -7.26
CA THR A 207 -6.28 12.23 -8.58
C THR A 207 -5.00 13.05 -8.49
N HIS A 208 -4.95 14.02 -7.58
CA HIS A 208 -3.77 14.86 -7.37
C HIS A 208 -2.54 14.01 -7.00
N CYS A 209 -2.67 13.08 -6.05
CA CYS A 209 -1.56 12.22 -5.67
C CYS A 209 -1.02 11.39 -6.86
N LEU A 210 -1.94 10.83 -7.66
CA LEU A 210 -1.58 10.02 -8.83
C LEU A 210 -0.96 10.87 -9.96
N ASP A 211 -1.41 12.11 -10.13
CA ASP A 211 -0.83 13.06 -11.10
C ASP A 211 0.62 13.42 -10.75
N ASP A 212 0.89 13.73 -9.48
CA ASP A 212 2.25 13.93 -8.98
C ASP A 212 3.11 12.69 -9.19
N GLY A 213 2.57 11.50 -8.88
CA GLY A 213 3.30 10.24 -9.04
C GLY A 213 3.65 9.94 -10.51
N LYS A 214 2.77 10.33 -11.46
CA LYS A 214 3.08 10.28 -12.89
C LYS A 214 4.20 11.26 -13.27
N ALA A 215 4.21 12.47 -12.69
CA ALA A 215 5.30 13.42 -12.91
C ALA A 215 6.64 12.89 -12.35
N GLU A 216 6.60 12.21 -11.20
CA GLU A 216 7.77 11.55 -10.61
C GLU A 216 8.33 10.42 -11.52
N PHE A 217 7.47 9.66 -12.19
CA PHE A 217 7.93 8.67 -13.19
C PHE A 217 8.74 9.30 -14.33
N LEU A 218 8.34 10.48 -14.81
CA LEU A 218 9.10 11.18 -15.86
C LEU A 218 10.49 11.60 -15.36
N ASN A 219 10.61 11.91 -14.07
CA ASN A 219 11.87 12.36 -13.49
C ASN A 219 12.85 11.21 -13.21
N CYS A 220 12.39 10.09 -12.62
CA CYS A 220 13.31 9.02 -12.22
C CYS A 220 13.25 7.74 -13.05
N CYS A 221 12.20 7.54 -13.84
CA CYS A 221 11.92 6.27 -14.51
C CYS A 221 11.76 6.39 -16.03
N TYR A 222 12.11 7.53 -16.62
CA TYR A 222 12.03 7.74 -18.07
C TYR A 222 12.84 6.68 -18.85
N GLY A 223 12.19 6.02 -19.79
CA GLY A 223 12.75 4.98 -20.65
C GLY A 223 13.07 3.66 -19.94
N ARG A 224 12.69 3.47 -18.67
CA ARG A 224 12.91 2.20 -17.94
C ARG A 224 11.79 1.21 -18.25
N ILE A 225 12.08 -0.08 -18.11
CA ILE A 225 11.09 -1.15 -18.32
C ILE A 225 10.29 -1.53 -17.07
N GLY A 226 10.61 -0.93 -15.94
CA GLY A 226 9.91 -1.16 -14.68
C GLY A 226 10.23 -0.08 -13.67
N CYS A 227 9.24 0.34 -12.89
CA CYS A 227 9.40 1.32 -11.83
C CYS A 227 8.21 1.33 -10.87
N ARG A 228 8.51 1.64 -9.62
CA ARG A 228 7.57 1.94 -8.53
C ARG A 228 7.80 3.37 -8.09
N VAL A 229 6.72 4.16 -8.04
CA VAL A 229 6.67 5.44 -7.34
C VAL A 229 5.86 5.22 -6.07
N LEU A 230 6.50 5.54 -4.95
CA LEU A 230 6.06 5.20 -3.60
C LEU A 230 5.81 6.50 -2.84
N ARG A 231 4.53 6.80 -2.58
CA ARG A 231 4.09 7.94 -1.77
C ARG A 231 3.22 7.43 -0.61
N PRO A 232 3.01 8.23 0.45
CA PRO A 232 2.20 7.79 1.59
C PRO A 232 0.72 7.59 1.24
N THR A 233 0.19 8.43 0.34
CA THR A 233 -1.22 8.42 -0.06
C THR A 233 -1.50 7.58 -1.31
N CYS A 234 -0.53 7.42 -2.22
CA CYS A 234 -0.71 6.65 -3.43
C CYS A 234 0.56 5.94 -3.90
N ILE A 235 0.36 4.84 -4.63
CA ILE A 235 1.42 4.02 -5.22
C ILE A 235 1.12 3.85 -6.70
N LEU A 236 2.17 3.96 -7.51
CA LEU A 236 2.11 3.62 -8.93
C LEU A 236 3.22 2.61 -9.23
N ARG A 237 2.90 1.56 -9.97
CA ARG A 237 3.87 0.56 -10.42
C ARG A 237 3.63 0.24 -11.88
N PHE A 238 4.69 0.16 -12.67
CA PHE A 238 4.66 -0.49 -13.97
C PHE A 238 5.85 -1.43 -14.13
N GLU A 239 5.65 -2.47 -14.95
CA GLU A 239 6.66 -3.47 -15.29
C GLU A 239 6.44 -3.98 -16.71
N SER A 240 7.46 -4.54 -17.33
CA SER A 240 7.33 -5.25 -18.61
C SER A 240 6.81 -6.69 -18.48
N ASN A 241 6.67 -7.19 -17.25
CA ASN A 241 6.14 -8.52 -16.93
C ASN A 241 4.90 -8.39 -16.04
N PRO A 242 3.95 -9.34 -16.09
CA PRO A 242 2.82 -9.37 -15.17
C PRO A 242 3.27 -9.44 -13.70
N PHE A 243 2.64 -8.67 -12.82
CA PHE A 243 2.92 -8.65 -11.37
C PHE A 243 1.68 -8.59 -10.47
N TYR A 244 0.48 -8.49 -11.05
CA TYR A 244 -0.78 -8.37 -10.31
C TYR A 244 -1.72 -9.55 -10.62
N HIS A 245 -2.64 -9.80 -9.69
CA HIS A 245 -3.73 -10.75 -9.82
C HIS A 245 -5.07 -10.02 -10.05
N THR A 246 -6.14 -10.79 -10.20
CA THR A 246 -7.50 -10.23 -10.23
C THR A 246 -7.81 -9.55 -8.91
N ALA A 247 -8.28 -8.30 -8.98
CA ALA A 247 -8.69 -7.55 -7.81
C ALA A 247 -9.77 -8.31 -7.03
N VAL A 248 -9.68 -8.30 -5.69
CA VAL A 248 -10.69 -8.98 -4.85
C VAL A 248 -12.09 -8.38 -5.11
N PRO A 249 -13.14 -9.18 -5.36
CA PRO A 249 -14.46 -8.62 -5.65
C PRO A 249 -14.98 -7.75 -4.51
N LEU A 250 -15.48 -6.55 -4.83
CA LEU A 250 -16.19 -5.70 -3.86
C LEU A 250 -17.62 -6.22 -3.67
N PRO A 251 -18.28 -5.93 -2.53
CA PRO A 251 -19.66 -6.31 -2.35
C PRO A 251 -20.53 -5.50 -3.32
N SER A 252 -21.57 -6.11 -3.87
CA SER A 252 -22.53 -5.39 -4.70
C SER A 252 -23.20 -4.30 -3.86
N LEU A 253 -23.27 -3.08 -4.39
CA LEU A 253 -24.01 -1.99 -3.75
C LEU A 253 -25.48 -2.45 -3.53
N PRO A 254 -26.07 -2.19 -2.36
CA PRO A 254 -27.50 -2.42 -2.18
C PRO A 254 -28.27 -1.59 -3.21
N PRO A 255 -29.39 -2.11 -3.76
CA PRO A 255 -30.21 -1.34 -4.69
C PRO A 255 -30.65 -0.03 -4.02
N SER A 256 -30.53 1.08 -4.75
CA SER A 256 -30.99 2.38 -4.24
C SER A 256 -32.49 2.30 -3.89
N PRO A 257 -32.92 2.88 -2.76
CA PRO A 257 -34.33 2.94 -2.42
C PRO A 257 -35.08 3.69 -3.52
N THR A 258 -36.14 3.07 -4.05
CA THR A 258 -37.01 3.66 -5.07
C THR A 258 -37.57 5.00 -4.54
N PRO A 259 -37.56 6.09 -5.32
CA PRO A 259 -38.17 7.34 -4.92
C PRO A 259 -39.64 7.13 -4.50
N PRO A 260 -40.13 7.79 -3.44
CA PRO A 260 -41.55 7.76 -3.10
C PRO A 260 -42.37 8.18 -4.32
N GLY A 261 -43.32 7.33 -4.72
CA GLY A 261 -44.23 7.63 -5.81
C GLY A 261 -45.03 8.93 -5.54
N PRO A 262 -45.41 9.68 -6.57
CA PRO A 262 -46.14 10.93 -6.41
C PRO A 262 -47.44 10.67 -5.64
N THR A 263 -47.59 11.35 -4.49
CA THR A 263 -48.82 11.35 -3.71
C THR A 263 -49.89 12.10 -4.51
N THR A 264 -50.89 11.37 -5.00
CA THR A 264 -52.07 11.99 -5.60
C THR A 264 -52.91 12.61 -4.48
N SER A 265 -52.85 13.93 -4.34
CA SER A 265 -53.81 14.67 -3.50
C SER A 265 -55.21 14.56 -4.10
N PRO A 266 -56.25 14.28 -3.30
CA PRO A 266 -57.62 14.24 -3.80
C PRO A 266 -58.07 15.67 -4.15
N THR A 267 -58.47 15.87 -5.41
CA THR A 267 -59.07 17.12 -5.88
C THR A 267 -60.40 17.35 -5.17
N SER A 268 -60.48 18.43 -4.38
CA SER A 268 -61.73 18.96 -3.87
C SER A 268 -62.57 19.47 -5.04
N ILE A 269 -63.73 18.86 -5.26
CA ILE A 269 -64.79 19.41 -6.11
C ILE A 269 -65.61 20.36 -5.22
N GLY A 270 -65.55 21.65 -5.52
CA GLY A 270 -66.42 22.66 -4.93
C GLY A 270 -67.03 23.53 -6.03
N GLY A 271 -68.36 23.70 -5.97
CA GLY A 271 -69.12 24.68 -6.76
C GLY A 271 -69.84 24.10 -7.96
#